data_AF-A0A850LRG5-F1
#
_entry.id   AF-A0A850LRG5-F1
#
_cell.length_a   1.000
_cell.length_b   1.000
_cell.length_c   1.000
_cell.angle_alpha   90.00
_cell.angle_beta   90.00
_cell.angle_gamma   90.00
#
_symmetry.space_group_name_H-M   'P 1'
#
loop_
_entity.id
_entity.type
_entity.pdbx_description
1 polymer ?
#
loop_
_entity_poly.entity_id
_entity_poly.type
_entity_poly.pdbx_seq_one_letter_code
_entity_poly.pdbx_strand_id
1 'polypeptide(L)'
;MSKEKLNIDPLEKNQEKLHENTKLSIKREIDNIKKAKENKALESRIKALEEEIVAIKKFIAEDGYTKKIEEFSNELEKLEKIKIKPLKGKPTLVDFWADWCAPCRMIGAVVHQLRDKYKDELNVIQIDTETQIGGQLFMTYAKPYGVNAIPYLIVFDKDGNLFETLVGANPPKLTQMVEAVLKK
;
A
#
# COMPACT_ATOMS: atom_id res chain seq x y z
N MET A 1 49.81 8.39 -78.50
CA MET A 1 50.74 7.86 -77.48
C MET A 1 51.43 9.10 -76.90
N SER A 2 51.16 9.53 -75.68
CA SER A 2 51.45 8.82 -74.44
C SER A 2 50.52 9.32 -73.34
N LYS A 3 50.08 8.42 -72.47
CA LYS A 3 49.35 8.79 -71.25
C LYS A 3 50.27 9.65 -70.39
N GLU A 4 49.91 10.91 -70.24
CA GLU A 4 50.56 11.89 -69.37
C GLU A 4 50.53 11.34 -67.93
N LYS A 5 51.71 11.04 -67.38
CA LYS A 5 51.81 10.63 -65.98
C LYS A 5 51.61 11.87 -65.13
N LEU A 6 50.39 12.07 -64.64
CA LEU A 6 50.06 13.06 -63.61
C LEU A 6 51.06 12.92 -62.45
N ASN A 7 51.91 13.94 -62.30
CA ASN A 7 52.91 14.01 -61.26
C ASN A 7 52.24 14.60 -60.01
N ILE A 8 51.60 13.73 -59.22
CA ILE A 8 50.83 14.10 -58.04
C ILE A 8 51.75 14.86 -57.06
N ASP A 9 51.31 16.04 -56.62
CA ASP A 9 52.06 16.98 -55.77
C ASP A 9 52.55 16.28 -54.49
N PRO A 10 53.83 16.44 -54.08
CA PRO A 10 54.34 15.94 -52.80
C PRO A 10 53.47 16.28 -51.58
N LEU A 11 52.75 17.42 -51.59
CA LEU A 11 51.79 17.81 -50.56
C LEU A 11 50.54 16.92 -50.57
N GLU A 12 49.99 16.61 -51.75
CA GLU A 12 48.83 15.71 -51.88
C GLU A 12 49.17 14.29 -51.45
N LYS A 13 50.34 13.76 -51.81
CA LYS A 13 50.79 12.43 -51.35
C LYS A 13 50.98 12.35 -49.83
N ASN A 14 51.46 13.42 -49.20
CA ASN A 14 51.62 13.48 -47.75
C ASN A 14 50.26 13.60 -47.04
N GLN A 15 49.31 14.34 -47.62
CA GLN A 15 47.94 14.40 -47.10
C GLN A 15 47.24 13.05 -47.22
N GLU A 16 47.32 12.36 -48.36
CA GLU A 16 46.74 11.02 -48.53
C GLU A 16 47.29 10.02 -47.51
N LYS A 17 48.61 10.02 -47.30
CA LYS A 17 49.27 9.14 -46.32
C LYS A 17 48.86 9.46 -44.88
N LEU A 18 48.66 10.74 -44.55
CA LEU A 18 48.16 11.17 -43.25
C LEU A 18 46.71 10.72 -43.02
N HIS A 19 45.85 10.86 -44.03
CA HIS A 19 44.45 10.41 -43.97
C HIS A 19 44.34 8.89 -43.80
N GLU A 20 45.15 8.10 -44.51
CA GLU A 20 45.17 6.65 -44.37
C GLU A 20 45.68 6.22 -42.98
N ASN A 21 46.73 6.84 -42.45
CA ASN A 21 47.21 6.56 -41.09
C ASN A 21 46.15 6.90 -40.03
N THR A 22 45.42 8.00 -40.22
CA THR A 22 44.36 8.43 -39.31
C THR A 22 43.18 7.44 -39.32
N LYS A 23 42.73 7.00 -40.51
CA LYS A 23 41.71 5.96 -40.65
C LYS A 23 42.12 4.66 -39.98
N LEU A 24 43.39 4.26 -40.11
CA LEU A 24 43.91 3.04 -39.51
C LEU A 24 43.92 3.11 -37.98
N SER A 25 44.26 4.28 -37.42
CA SER A 25 44.24 4.52 -35.97
C SER A 25 42.82 4.46 -35.41
N ILE A 26 41.87 5.15 -36.04
CA ILE A 26 40.46 5.15 -35.64
C ILE A 26 39.88 3.73 -35.74
N LYS A 27 40.21 2.98 -36.80
CA LYS A 27 39.76 1.59 -36.95
C LYS A 27 40.27 0.69 -35.81
N ARG A 28 41.53 0.84 -35.40
CA ARG A 28 42.10 0.09 -34.26
C ARG A 28 41.41 0.43 -32.94
N GLU A 29 41.12 1.71 -32.70
CA GLU A 29 40.37 2.12 -31.51
C GLU A 29 38.95 1.56 -31.51
N ILE A 30 38.25 1.60 -32.65
CA ILE A 30 36.93 0.99 -32.81
C ILE A 30 36.97 -0.51 -32.53
N ASP A 31 37.97 -1.22 -33.05
CA ASP A 31 38.11 -2.67 -32.83
C ASP A 31 38.44 -3.00 -31.36
N ASN A 32 39.22 -2.15 -30.68
CA ASN A 32 39.49 -2.28 -29.24
C ASN A 32 38.23 -2.03 -28.40
N ILE A 33 37.43 -1.01 -28.75
CA ILE A 33 36.16 -0.71 -28.08
C ILE A 33 35.17 -1.87 -28.27
N LYS A 34 35.09 -2.45 -29.48
CA LYS A 34 34.24 -3.62 -29.74
C LYS A 34 34.64 -4.83 -28.91
N LYS A 35 35.94 -5.14 -28.83
CA LYS A 35 36.45 -6.24 -28.00
C LYS A 35 36.20 -6.02 -26.50
N ALA A 36 36.27 -4.77 -26.03
CA ALA A 36 35.93 -4.44 -24.64
C ALA A 36 34.43 -4.63 -24.35
N LYS A 37 33.57 -4.44 -25.35
CA LYS A 37 32.11 -4.66 -25.25
C LYS A 37 31.74 -6.15 -25.26
N GLU A 38 32.47 -6.97 -26.02
CA GLU A 38 32.35 -8.44 -26.07
C GLU A 38 33.20 -9.12 -24.97
N ASN A 39 33.11 -8.63 -23.73
CA ASN A 39 33.84 -9.24 -22.62
C ASN A 39 33.13 -10.54 -22.19
N LYS A 40 33.46 -11.65 -22.84
CA LYS A 40 32.90 -12.98 -22.57
C LYS A 40 32.97 -13.40 -21.10
N ALA A 41 33.97 -12.92 -20.35
CA ALA A 41 34.10 -13.17 -18.92
C ALA A 41 33.05 -12.40 -18.10
N LEU A 42 32.66 -11.21 -18.55
CA LEU A 42 31.58 -10.43 -17.95
C LEU A 42 30.21 -11.03 -18.29
N GLU A 43 29.99 -11.46 -19.54
CA GLU A 43 28.74 -12.12 -19.95
C GLU A 43 28.50 -13.43 -19.18
N SER A 44 29.56 -14.23 -19.00
CA SER A 44 29.47 -15.46 -18.19
C SER A 44 29.13 -15.17 -16.73
N ARG A 45 29.61 -14.04 -16.19
CA ARG A 45 29.31 -13.61 -14.82
C ARG A 45 27.89 -13.09 -14.67
N ILE A 46 27.39 -12.33 -15.64
CA ILE A 46 26.00 -11.87 -15.69
C ILE A 46 25.06 -13.07 -15.72
N LYS A 47 25.34 -14.06 -16.57
CA LYS A 47 24.55 -15.29 -16.65
C LYS A 47 24.52 -16.05 -15.31
N ALA A 48 25.65 -16.18 -14.63
CA ALA A 48 25.71 -16.83 -13.32
C ALA A 48 24.87 -16.07 -12.26
N LEU A 49 24.94 -14.74 -12.26
CA LEU A 49 24.12 -13.91 -11.36
C LEU A 49 22.63 -14.00 -11.68
N GLU A 50 22.25 -14.09 -12.95
CA GLU A 50 20.86 -14.31 -13.38
C GLU A 50 20.33 -15.66 -12.89
N GLU A 51 21.14 -16.71 -12.97
CA GLU A 51 20.80 -18.05 -12.45
C GLU A 51 20.63 -18.03 -10.91
N GLU A 52 21.48 -17.31 -10.18
CA GLU A 52 21.33 -17.11 -8.73
C GLU A 52 20.04 -16.33 -8.38
N ILE A 53 19.72 -15.27 -9.12
CA ILE A 53 18.48 -14.50 -8.93
C ILE A 53 17.24 -15.39 -9.14
N VAL A 54 17.26 -16.26 -10.15
CA VAL A 54 16.16 -17.21 -10.41
C VAL A 54 16.00 -18.19 -9.24
N ALA A 55 17.11 -18.72 -8.71
CA ALA A 55 17.08 -19.62 -7.56
C ALA A 55 16.52 -18.92 -6.31
N ILE A 56 16.92 -17.68 -6.05
CA ILE A 56 16.41 -16.88 -4.91
C ILE A 56 14.92 -16.58 -5.07
N LYS A 57 14.46 -16.19 -6.27
CA LYS A 57 13.02 -15.96 -6.53
C LYS A 57 12.19 -17.21 -6.30
N LYS A 58 12.69 -18.38 -6.74
CA LYS A 58 12.03 -19.66 -6.52
C LYS A 58 11.99 -20.02 -5.02
N PHE A 59 13.11 -19.83 -4.31
CA PHE A 59 13.16 -20.04 -2.87
C PHE A 59 12.16 -19.14 -2.12
N ILE A 60 12.06 -17.86 -2.46
CA ILE A 60 11.08 -16.94 -1.87
C ILE A 60 9.66 -17.41 -2.18
N ALA A 61 9.37 -17.84 -3.41
CA ALA A 61 8.05 -18.33 -3.81
C ALA A 61 7.66 -19.65 -3.13
N GLU A 62 8.65 -20.51 -2.81
CA GLU A 62 8.45 -21.83 -2.18
C GLU A 62 8.54 -21.78 -0.64
N ASP A 63 9.21 -20.77 -0.08
CA ASP A 63 9.23 -20.52 1.36
C ASP A 63 7.83 -20.08 1.80
N GLY A 64 7.35 -20.68 2.89
CA GLY A 64 6.01 -20.48 3.43
C GLY A 64 5.69 -19.03 3.75
N TYR A 65 6.67 -18.13 3.75
CA TYR A 65 6.50 -16.70 3.88
C TYR A 65 5.64 -16.07 2.77
N THR A 66 5.83 -16.43 1.50
CA THR A 66 5.02 -15.86 0.40
C THR A 66 3.56 -16.30 0.51
N LYS A 67 3.33 -17.57 0.84
CA LYS A 67 1.99 -18.10 1.11
C LYS A 67 1.35 -17.43 2.33
N LYS A 68 2.12 -17.17 3.39
CA LYS A 68 1.66 -16.48 4.60
C LYS A 68 1.33 -15.01 4.34
N ILE A 69 2.08 -14.33 3.46
CA ILE A 69 1.74 -12.99 2.98
C ILE A 69 0.46 -13.02 2.14
N GLU A 70 0.29 -13.97 1.22
CA GLU A 70 -0.96 -14.09 0.46
C GLU A 70 -2.16 -14.41 1.35
N GLU A 71 -2.02 -15.33 2.31
CA GLU A 71 -3.05 -15.65 3.30
C GLU A 71 -3.42 -14.41 4.13
N PHE A 72 -2.41 -13.70 4.63
CA PHE A 72 -2.60 -12.44 5.37
C PHE A 72 -3.20 -11.33 4.51
N SER A 73 -2.80 -11.21 3.25
CA SER A 73 -3.34 -10.21 2.30
C SER A 73 -4.79 -10.52 1.94
N ASN A 74 -5.15 -11.80 1.78
CA ASN A 74 -6.52 -12.25 1.59
C ASN A 74 -7.39 -12.02 2.84
N GLU A 75 -6.79 -12.17 4.03
CA GLU A 75 -7.45 -11.86 5.30
C GLU A 75 -7.66 -10.35 5.46
N LEU A 76 -6.68 -9.53 5.08
CA LEU A 76 -6.79 -8.07 5.02
C LEU A 76 -7.84 -7.61 4.01
N GLU A 77 -7.92 -8.20 2.81
CA GLU A 77 -8.99 -7.88 1.85
C GLU A 77 -10.38 -8.26 2.38
N LYS A 78 -10.49 -9.36 3.13
CA LYS A 78 -11.75 -9.70 3.83
C LYS A 78 -12.07 -8.68 4.91
N LEU A 79 -11.07 -8.18 5.64
CA LEU A 79 -11.21 -7.16 6.68
C LEU A 79 -11.55 -5.78 6.10
N GLU A 80 -11.00 -5.39 4.94
CA GLU A 80 -11.41 -4.17 4.22
C GLU A 80 -12.87 -4.22 3.76
N LYS A 81 -13.38 -5.43 3.48
CA LYS A 81 -14.80 -5.68 3.18
C LYS A 81 -15.67 -5.72 4.44
N ILE A 82 -15.09 -5.87 5.63
CA ILE A 82 -15.75 -5.60 6.91
C ILE A 82 -15.76 -4.08 7.12
N LYS A 83 -16.46 -3.36 6.25
CA LYS A 83 -17.09 -2.12 6.69
C LYS A 83 -18.19 -2.54 7.65
N ILE A 84 -18.25 -1.93 8.83
CA ILE A 84 -19.47 -1.91 9.63
C ILE A 84 -20.53 -1.34 8.70
N LYS A 85 -21.32 -2.22 8.09
CA LYS A 85 -22.43 -1.85 7.23
C LYS A 85 -23.59 -1.64 8.20
N PRO A 86 -24.01 -0.40 8.46
CA PRO A 86 -25.17 -0.17 9.30
C PRO A 86 -26.32 -0.98 8.71
N LEU A 87 -27.00 -1.76 9.56
CA LEU A 87 -28.10 -2.59 9.10
C LEU A 87 -29.19 -1.64 8.60
N LYS A 88 -29.46 -1.65 7.30
CA LYS A 88 -30.51 -0.80 6.71
C LYS A 88 -31.84 -1.09 7.40
N GLY A 89 -32.55 -0.03 7.78
CA GLY A 89 -33.87 -0.10 8.39
C GLY A 89 -33.96 0.33 9.85
N LYS A 90 -32.83 0.45 10.57
CA LYS A 90 -32.77 1.04 11.91
C LYS A 90 -31.48 1.85 12.10
N PRO A 91 -31.50 2.98 12.82
CA PRO A 91 -30.27 3.63 13.26
C PRO A 91 -29.32 2.65 13.95
N THR A 92 -28.02 2.87 13.84
CA THR A 92 -26.99 1.99 14.40
C THR A 92 -26.01 2.78 15.25
N LEU A 93 -25.88 2.40 16.53
CA LEU A 93 -24.86 2.88 17.45
C LEU A 93 -23.69 1.89 17.46
N VAL A 94 -22.49 2.38 17.19
CA VAL A 94 -21.22 1.65 17.32
C VAL A 94 -20.45 2.21 18.50
N ASP A 95 -19.97 1.35 19.38
CA ASP A 95 -19.18 1.68 20.57
C ASP A 95 -17.83 0.97 20.53
N PHE A 96 -16.74 1.72 20.29
CA PHE A 96 -15.37 1.23 20.38
C PHE A 96 -14.86 1.37 21.81
N TRP A 97 -14.50 0.24 22.42
CA TRP A 97 -14.20 0.14 23.86
C TRP A 97 -13.07 -0.87 24.14
N ALA A 98 -12.64 -0.97 25.40
CA ALA A 98 -11.74 -2.01 25.89
C ALA A 98 -11.94 -2.25 27.40
N ASP A 99 -11.60 -3.44 27.90
CA ASP A 99 -11.80 -3.82 29.31
C ASP A 99 -11.00 -2.94 30.29
N TRP A 100 -9.78 -2.56 29.94
CA TRP A 100 -8.90 -1.73 30.76
C TRP A 100 -9.36 -0.26 30.81
N CYS A 101 -10.21 0.17 29.88
CA CYS A 101 -10.64 1.56 29.73
C CYS A 101 -11.75 1.90 30.74
N ALA A 102 -11.37 2.53 31.87
CA ALA A 102 -12.33 2.95 32.90
C ALA A 102 -13.44 3.89 32.38
N PRO A 103 -13.16 4.92 31.55
CA PRO A 103 -14.21 5.75 30.96
C PRO A 103 -15.16 4.96 30.04
N CYS A 104 -14.66 3.92 29.35
CA CYS A 104 -15.48 3.06 28.51
C CYS A 104 -16.50 2.29 29.34
N ARG A 105 -16.10 1.75 30.50
CA ARG A 105 -17.03 1.06 31.41
C ARG A 105 -18.13 1.99 31.94
N MET A 106 -17.83 3.26 32.18
CA MET A 106 -18.82 4.26 32.62
C MET A 106 -19.89 4.50 31.55
N ILE A 107 -19.49 4.77 30.31
CA ILE A 107 -20.45 5.03 29.22
C ILE A 107 -21.11 3.74 28.72
N GLY A 108 -20.45 2.60 28.82
CA GLY A 108 -20.97 1.29 28.43
C GLY A 108 -22.27 0.91 29.15
N ALA A 109 -22.44 1.31 30.42
CA ALA A 109 -23.70 1.13 31.14
C ALA A 109 -24.87 1.87 30.44
N VAL A 110 -24.61 3.07 29.91
CA VAL A 110 -25.61 3.85 29.16
C VAL A 110 -25.84 3.25 27.78
N VAL A 111 -24.79 2.75 27.12
CA VAL A 111 -24.92 1.99 25.86
C VAL A 111 -25.86 0.78 26.06
N HIS A 112 -25.70 0.03 27.15
CA HIS A 112 -26.58 -1.11 27.46
C HIS A 112 -28.02 -0.69 27.76
N GLN A 113 -28.21 0.39 28.52
CA GLN A 113 -29.56 0.94 28.77
C GLN A 113 -30.25 1.37 27.46
N LEU A 114 -29.53 2.03 26.56
CA LEU A 114 -30.06 2.46 25.26
C LEU A 114 -30.38 1.25 24.36
N ARG A 115 -29.51 0.23 24.35
CA ARG A 115 -29.77 -1.04 23.66
C ARG A 115 -31.06 -1.68 24.12
N ASP A 116 -31.27 -1.77 25.43
CA ASP A 116 -32.42 -2.47 26.00
C ASP A 116 -33.70 -1.65 25.82
N LYS A 117 -33.63 -0.32 26.01
CA LYS A 117 -34.75 0.61 25.83
C LYS A 117 -35.24 0.66 24.39
N TYR A 118 -34.34 0.63 23.42
CA TYR A 118 -34.63 0.81 21.98
C TYR A 118 -34.35 -0.45 21.17
N LYS A 119 -34.40 -1.65 21.75
CA LYS A 119 -34.04 -2.92 21.07
C LYS A 119 -34.73 -3.12 19.71
N ASP A 120 -35.96 -2.61 19.59
CA ASP A 120 -36.79 -2.75 18.39
C ASP A 120 -36.57 -1.62 17.39
N GLU A 121 -35.86 -0.56 17.75
CA GLU A 121 -35.68 0.67 16.96
C GLU A 121 -34.21 1.05 16.70
N LEU A 122 -33.26 0.50 17.47
CA LEU A 122 -31.84 0.82 17.44
C LEU A 122 -31.00 -0.46 17.38
N ASN A 123 -30.04 -0.51 16.44
CA ASN A 123 -28.98 -1.51 16.48
C ASN A 123 -27.82 -1.00 17.35
N VAL A 124 -27.26 -1.86 18.19
CA VAL A 124 -26.08 -1.54 18.99
C VAL A 124 -24.98 -2.56 18.71
N ILE A 125 -23.81 -2.07 18.32
CA ILE A 125 -22.61 -2.85 18.02
C ILE A 125 -21.51 -2.37 18.97
N GLN A 126 -20.94 -3.29 19.76
CA GLN A 126 -19.80 -2.99 20.62
C GLN A 126 -18.57 -3.70 20.07
N ILE A 127 -17.48 -2.96 19.92
CA ILE A 127 -16.24 -3.44 19.31
C ILE A 127 -15.10 -3.26 20.30
N ASP A 128 -14.54 -4.37 20.75
CA ASP A 128 -13.34 -4.37 21.57
C ASP A 128 -12.11 -4.08 20.71
N THR A 129 -11.45 -2.94 20.98
CA THR A 129 -10.28 -2.48 20.24
C THR A 129 -9.02 -3.31 20.50
N GLU A 130 -9.00 -4.15 21.54
CA GLU A 130 -7.88 -5.05 21.83
C GLU A 130 -7.85 -6.28 20.91
N THR A 131 -8.97 -6.57 20.25
CA THR A 131 -9.00 -7.65 19.25
C THR A 131 -8.31 -7.19 17.97
N GLN A 132 -7.67 -8.13 17.25
CA GLN A 132 -7.02 -7.83 15.97
C GLN A 132 -7.97 -7.15 14.98
N ILE A 133 -9.20 -7.65 14.87
CA ILE A 133 -10.23 -7.08 13.99
C ILE A 133 -10.75 -5.75 14.53
N GLY A 134 -11.02 -5.65 15.83
CA GLY A 134 -11.57 -4.44 16.44
C GLY A 134 -10.61 -3.26 16.40
N GLY A 135 -9.31 -3.49 16.62
CA GLY A 135 -8.26 -2.48 16.44
C GLY A 135 -8.15 -1.99 14.99
N GLN A 136 -8.25 -2.90 14.02
CA GLN A 136 -8.27 -2.54 12.60
C GLN A 136 -9.51 -1.71 12.24
N LEU A 137 -10.69 -2.12 12.72
CA LEU A 137 -11.94 -1.36 12.54
C LEU A 137 -11.85 0.01 13.18
N PHE A 138 -11.33 0.10 14.41
CA PHE A 138 -11.11 1.37 15.09
C PHE A 138 -10.24 2.29 14.22
N MET A 139 -9.10 1.81 13.71
CA MET A 139 -8.25 2.61 12.82
C MET A 139 -8.96 3.06 11.55
N THR A 140 -9.75 2.20 10.91
CA THR A 140 -10.52 2.53 9.70
C THR A 140 -11.55 3.63 9.96
N TYR A 141 -12.25 3.59 11.10
CA TYR A 141 -13.33 4.53 11.42
C TYR A 141 -12.85 5.79 12.16
N ALA A 142 -11.75 5.72 12.91
CA ALA A 142 -11.25 6.82 13.75
C ALA A 142 -10.26 7.73 13.00
N LYS A 143 -9.37 7.15 12.17
CA LYS A 143 -8.30 7.89 11.45
C LYS A 143 -8.80 9.05 10.59
N PRO A 144 -9.90 8.92 9.81
CA PRO A 144 -10.41 10.03 9.00
C PRO A 144 -10.83 11.26 9.82
N TYR A 145 -11.15 11.07 11.10
CA TYR A 145 -11.58 12.11 12.02
C TYR A 145 -10.50 12.50 13.03
N GLY A 146 -9.27 12.00 12.87
CA GLY A 146 -8.16 12.30 13.78
C GLY A 146 -8.34 11.76 15.21
N VAL A 147 -9.23 10.78 15.40
CA VAL A 147 -9.51 10.19 16.70
C VAL A 147 -8.46 9.12 17.01
N ASN A 148 -7.87 9.18 18.19
CA ASN A 148 -6.78 8.30 18.62
C ASN A 148 -6.98 7.72 20.03
N ALA A 149 -8.19 7.87 20.60
CA ALA A 149 -8.52 7.40 21.94
C ALA A 149 -9.94 6.82 22.00
N ILE A 150 -10.12 5.87 22.91
CA ILE A 150 -11.42 5.31 23.31
C ILE A 150 -11.88 5.92 24.66
N PRO A 151 -13.19 5.94 24.95
CA PRO A 151 -14.29 5.45 24.11
C PRO A 151 -14.52 6.33 22.89
N TYR A 152 -14.84 5.69 21.76
CA TYR A 152 -15.24 6.37 20.54
C TYR A 152 -16.55 5.76 20.05
N LEU A 153 -17.56 6.59 19.89
CA LEU A 153 -18.90 6.15 19.50
C LEU A 153 -19.33 6.81 18.20
N ILE A 154 -20.05 6.05 17.38
CA ILE A 154 -20.54 6.49 16.08
C ILE A 154 -22.02 6.15 15.98
N VAL A 155 -22.83 7.11 15.58
CA VAL A 155 -24.24 6.90 15.26
C VAL A 155 -24.41 7.02 13.74
N PHE A 156 -25.04 6.01 13.15
CA PHE A 156 -25.50 6.01 11.77
C PHE A 156 -27.03 6.09 11.74
N ASP A 157 -27.58 6.79 10.75
CA ASP A 157 -29.03 6.80 10.51
C ASP A 157 -29.52 5.50 9.84
N LYS A 158 -30.84 5.37 9.68
CA LYS A 158 -31.50 4.19 9.10
C LYS A 158 -31.07 3.85 7.67
N ASP A 159 -30.54 4.82 6.95
CA ASP A 159 -30.05 4.69 5.57
C ASP A 159 -28.56 4.29 5.54
N GLY A 160 -27.91 4.30 6.71
CA GLY A 160 -26.52 3.96 6.92
C GLY A 160 -25.56 5.14 6.71
N ASN A 161 -26.08 6.37 6.71
CA ASN A 161 -25.24 7.56 6.66
C ASN A 161 -24.73 7.91 8.05
N LEU A 162 -23.53 8.49 8.13
CA LEU A 162 -23.01 9.02 9.38
C LEU A 162 -23.94 10.12 9.90
N PHE A 163 -24.47 9.93 11.12
CA PHE A 163 -25.29 10.92 11.80
C PHE A 163 -24.43 11.81 12.68
N GLU A 164 -23.72 11.22 13.65
CA GLU A 164 -22.87 11.97 14.58
C GLU A 164 -21.84 11.04 15.24
N THR A 165 -20.73 11.61 15.73
CA THR A 165 -19.69 10.90 16.48
C THR A 165 -19.52 11.48 17.87
N LEU A 166 -19.02 10.68 18.81
CA LEU A 166 -18.70 11.10 20.17
C LEU A 166 -17.34 10.52 20.59
N VAL A 167 -16.45 11.40 21.06
CA VAL A 167 -15.15 11.01 21.63
C VAL A 167 -15.20 11.23 23.14
N GLY A 168 -14.79 10.22 23.90
CA GLY A 168 -14.78 10.25 25.35
C GLY A 168 -16.13 9.92 26.00
N ALA A 169 -16.11 9.79 27.33
CA ALA A 169 -17.28 9.39 28.10
C ALA A 169 -18.19 10.60 28.39
N ASN A 170 -19.20 10.82 27.56
CA ASN A 170 -20.25 11.81 27.79
C ASN A 170 -21.65 11.16 27.69
N PRO A 171 -22.16 10.57 28.79
CA PRO A 171 -23.44 9.88 28.77
C PRO A 171 -24.65 10.74 28.37
N PRO A 172 -24.81 12.00 28.85
CA PRO A 172 -25.91 12.85 28.41
C PRO A 172 -25.91 13.11 26.90
N LYS A 173 -24.73 13.37 26.32
CA LYS A 173 -24.60 13.60 24.88
C LYS A 173 -24.91 12.34 24.08
N LEU A 174 -24.46 11.16 24.53
CA LEU A 174 -24.79 9.88 23.89
C LEU A 174 -26.31 9.67 23.82
N THR A 175 -27.02 9.85 24.93
CA THR A 175 -28.49 9.72 24.96
C THR A 175 -29.15 10.70 24.00
N GLN A 176 -28.71 11.97 23.97
CA GLN A 176 -29.25 12.97 23.04
C GLN A 176 -29.02 12.59 21.57
N MET A 177 -27.83 12.08 21.22
CA MET A 177 -27.53 11.64 19.86
C MET A 177 -28.46 10.51 19.41
N VAL A 178 -28.67 9.52 20.28
CA VAL A 178 -29.56 8.37 20.00
C VAL A 178 -31.01 8.82 19.88
N GLU A 179 -31.51 9.65 20.80
CA GLU A 179 -32.88 10.15 20.73
C GLU A 179 -33.11 11.08 19.53
N ALA A 180 -32.07 11.79 19.07
CA ALA A 180 -32.16 12.63 17.89
C ALA A 180 -32.22 11.80 16.59
N VAL A 181 -31.39 10.76 16.46
CA VAL A 181 -31.39 9.92 15.25
C VAL A 181 -32.68 9.11 15.12
N LEU A 182 -33.28 8.69 16.24
CA LEU A 182 -34.56 7.95 16.25
C LEU A 182 -35.75 8.77 15.77
N LYS A 183 -35.66 10.11 15.76
CA LYS A 183 -36.73 11.01 15.29
C LYS A 183 -36.64 11.34 13.80
N LYS A 184 -35.63 10.83 13.08
CA LYS A 184 -35.30 11.19 11.70
C LYS A 184 -35.69 10.08 10.72
#